data_AF-D8KWR9-F1
#
_entry.id   AF-D8KWR9-F1
#
_cell.length_a   1.000
_cell.length_b   1.000
_cell.length_c   1.000
_cell.angle_alpha   90.00
_cell.angle_beta   90.00
_cell.angle_gamma   90.00
#
_symmetry.space_group_name_H-M   'P 1'
#
loop_
_entity.id
_entity.type
_entity.pdbx_description
1 polymer ?
#
loop_
_entity_poly.entity_id
_entity_poly.type
_entity_poly.pdbx_seq_one_letter_code
_entity_poly.pdbx_strand_id
1 'polypeptide(L)'
;MDTSGKKKWRIVIDYRRLNDVTVSESYPLPLITDILDQLGHSKYFSTLDLSSGFHQIKMNSLDAQKTGFSINTNSSTTGHYEFLR
;
A
#
# COMPACT_ATOMS: atom_id res chain seq x y z
N MET A 1 2.74 -19.39 -1.97
CA MET A 1 3.35 -19.90 -0.73
C MET A 1 3.89 -18.69 0.01
N ASP A 2 3.60 -18.52 1.30
CA ASP A 2 4.36 -17.57 2.13
C ASP A 2 5.75 -18.15 2.43
N THR A 3 6.61 -17.36 3.08
CA THR A 3 7.96 -17.79 3.51
C THR A 3 7.94 -18.98 4.47
N SER A 4 6.77 -19.34 5.01
CA SER A 4 6.55 -20.46 5.91
C SER A 4 6.00 -21.70 5.21
N GLY A 5 5.91 -21.69 3.87
CA GLY A 5 5.42 -22.81 3.06
C GLY A 5 3.90 -23.02 3.08
N LYS A 6 3.13 -22.09 3.67
CA LYS A 6 1.66 -22.17 3.74
C LYS A 6 1.01 -21.51 2.53
N LYS A 7 -0.10 -22.09 2.06
CA LYS A 7 -0.91 -21.50 0.99
C LYS A 7 -1.74 -20.35 1.57
N LYS A 8 -1.41 -19.11 1.17
CA LYS A 8 -2.10 -17.88 1.56
C LYS A 8 -2.69 -17.22 0.32
N TRP A 9 -3.95 -16.77 0.42
CA TRP A 9 -4.61 -15.98 -0.62
C TRP A 9 -4.31 -14.50 -0.42
N ARG A 10 -4.09 -13.78 -1.52
CA ARG A 10 -3.92 -12.32 -1.54
C ARG A 10 -5.06 -11.72 -2.33
N ILE A 11 -5.71 -10.71 -1.76
CA ILE A 11 -6.66 -9.88 -2.49
C ILE A 11 -5.83 -8.98 -3.42
N VAL A 12 -6.15 -8.99 -4.70
CA VAL A 12 -5.51 -8.15 -5.72
C VAL A 12 -6.61 -7.37 -6.40
N ILE A 13 -6.50 -6.04 -6.35
CA ILE A 13 -7.46 -5.13 -6.96
C ILE A 13 -6.75 -4.42 -8.10
N ASP A 14 -7.39 -4.40 -9.27
CA ASP A 14 -6.83 -3.80 -10.46
C ASP A 14 -7.09 -2.30 -10.49
N TYR A 15 -6.13 -1.53 -9.99
CA TYR A 15 -6.16 -0.07 -10.02
C TYR A 15 -5.46 0.54 -11.24
N ARG A 16 -5.09 -0.23 -12.29
CA ARG A 16 -4.34 0.33 -13.44
C ARG A 16 -5.01 1.58 -14.04
N ARG A 17 -6.31 1.47 -14.35
CA ARG A 17 -7.09 2.59 -14.89
C ARG A 17 -7.24 3.75 -13.91
N LEU A 18 -7.30 3.48 -12.61
CA LEU A 18 -7.36 4.51 -11.57
C LEU A 18 -6.00 5.24 -11.45
N ASN A 19 -4.90 4.50 -11.55
CA ASN A 19 -3.55 5.04 -11.47
C ASN A 19 -3.25 5.94 -12.68
N ASP A 20 -3.77 5.62 -13.87
CA ASP A 20 -3.58 6.44 -15.08
C ASP A 20 -4.23 7.83 -14.99
N VAL A 21 -5.31 7.96 -14.21
CA VAL A 21 -6.04 9.24 -14.02
C VAL A 21 -5.66 9.97 -12.74
N THR A 22 -4.92 9.29 -11.85
CA THR A 22 -4.44 9.88 -10.60
C THR A 22 -3.16 10.68 -10.86
N VAL A 23 -3.09 11.90 -10.34
CA VAL A 23 -1.85 12.70 -10.42
C VAL A 23 -0.76 11.98 -9.62
N SER A 24 0.36 11.68 -10.25
CA SER A 24 1.50 11.08 -9.57
C SER A 24 2.15 12.12 -8.66
N GLU A 25 2.09 11.88 -7.35
CA GLU A 25 2.96 12.60 -6.41
C GLU A 25 4.36 11.96 -6.46
N SER A 26 5.30 12.64 -7.11
CA SER A 26 6.70 12.26 -7.03
C SER A 26 7.30 12.88 -5.77
N TYR A 27 7.44 12.08 -4.72
CA TYR A 27 8.30 12.42 -3.60
C TYR A 27 9.72 11.99 -3.95
N PRO A 28 10.67 12.92 -4.18
CA PRO A 28 12.02 12.55 -4.56
C PRO A 28 12.66 11.79 -3.40
N LEU A 29 12.93 10.51 -3.62
CA LEU A 29 13.69 9.72 -2.67
C LEU A 29 15.15 10.22 -2.70
N PRO A 30 15.76 10.51 -1.54
CA PRO A 30 17.16 10.92 -1.49
C PRO A 30 18.06 9.83 -2.07
N LEU A 31 19.21 10.25 -2.60
CA LEU A 31 20.18 9.31 -3.13
C LEU A 31 20.67 8.41 -1.98
N ILE A 32 20.89 7.12 -2.28
CA ILE A 32 21.30 6.17 -1.24
C ILE A 32 22.60 6.58 -0.54
N THR A 33 23.51 7.27 -1.25
CA THR A 33 24.75 7.81 -0.67
C THR A 33 24.46 8.86 0.40
N ASP A 34 23.51 9.76 0.15
CA ASP A 34 23.16 10.84 1.07
C ASP A 34 22.55 10.28 2.36
N ILE A 35 21.72 9.22 2.23
CA ILE A 35 21.15 8.49 3.37
C ILE A 35 22.27 7.83 4.18
N LEU A 36 23.23 7.18 3.52
CA LEU A 36 24.33 6.47 4.17
C LEU A 36 25.34 7.41 4.84
N ASP A 37 25.63 8.57 4.23
CA ASP A 37 26.51 9.58 4.81
C ASP A 37 25.90 10.16 6.10
N GLN A 38 24.60 10.46 6.10
CA GLN A 38 23.89 10.88 7.31
C GLN A 38 23.91 9.81 8.40
N LEU A 39 23.77 8.54 8.01
CA LEU A 39 23.77 7.40 8.92
C LEU A 39 25.17 7.15 9.52
N GLY A 40 26.23 7.25 8.72
CA GLY A 40 27.61 6.90 9.08
C GLY A 40 28.22 7.68 10.24
N HIS A 41 27.65 8.83 10.60
CA HIS A 41 28.08 9.63 11.76
C HIS A 41 27.47 9.19 13.10
N SER A 42 26.57 8.21 13.09
CA SER A 42 25.86 7.76 14.31
C SER A 42 26.52 6.53 14.95
N LYS A 43 26.51 6.47 16.29
CA LYS A 43 27.11 5.37 17.06
C LYS A 43 26.18 4.16 17.24
N TYR A 44 24.87 4.37 17.14
CA TYR A 44 23.84 3.35 17.34
C TYR A 44 22.78 3.45 16.26
N PHE A 45 22.30 2.31 15.78
CA PHE A 45 21.28 2.20 14.75
C PHE A 45 20.12 1.36 15.26
N SER A 46 18.90 1.79 14.92
CA SER A 46 17.69 0.99 15.08
C SER A 46 16.92 1.00 13.77
N THR A 47 16.35 -0.14 13.44
CA THR A 47 15.50 -0.31 12.24
C THR A 47 14.07 -0.53 12.69
N LEU A 48 13.15 0.25 12.16
CA LEU A 48 11.72 0.10 12.40
C LEU A 48 11.07 -0.50 11.15
N ASP A 49 10.37 -1.63 11.31
CA ASP A 49 9.58 -2.22 10.24
C ASP A 49 8.13 -1.75 10.34
N LEU A 50 7.71 -0.90 9.39
CA LEU A 50 6.33 -0.44 9.24
C LEU A 50 5.53 -1.48 8.45
N SER A 51 5.46 -2.70 8.96
CA SER A 51 4.74 -3.79 8.31
C SER A 51 3.29 -3.41 8.04
N SER A 52 2.81 -3.69 6.82
CA SER A 52 1.47 -3.30 6.36
C SER A 52 1.19 -1.78 6.41
N GLY A 53 2.22 -0.94 6.22
CA GLY A 53 2.12 0.53 6.30
C GLY A 53 0.97 1.15 5.49
N PHE A 54 0.67 0.61 4.31
CA PHE A 54 -0.47 1.06 3.49
C PHE A 54 -1.81 0.96 4.22
N HIS A 55 -2.01 -0.01 5.13
CA HIS A 55 -3.26 -0.15 5.89
C HIS A 55 -3.28 0.63 7.20
N GLN A 56 -2.21 1.35 7.52
CA GLN A 56 -2.10 2.19 8.72
C GLN A 56 -2.49 3.64 8.42
N ILE A 57 -2.11 4.14 7.24
CA ILE A 57 -2.42 5.50 6.77
C ILE A 57 -3.90 5.57 6.42
N LYS A 58 -4.58 6.68 6.72
CA LYS A 58 -5.99 6.86 6.36
C LYS A 58 -6.11 7.41 4.95
N MET A 59 -7.09 6.90 4.20
CA MET A 59 -7.51 7.52 2.95
C MET A 59 -8.20 8.86 3.24
N ASN A 60 -8.03 9.81 2.32
CA ASN A 60 -8.84 11.02 2.33
C ASN A 60 -10.32 10.62 2.14
N SER A 61 -11.21 11.14 2.99
CA SER A 61 -12.63 10.78 2.99
C SER A 61 -13.32 11.11 1.66
N LEU A 62 -12.85 12.12 0.94
CA LEU A 62 -13.37 12.49 -0.39
C LEU A 62 -12.88 11.55 -1.50
N ASP A 63 -11.79 10.82 -1.28
CA ASP A 63 -11.15 9.95 -2.27
C ASP A 63 -11.41 8.46 -2.00
N ALA A 64 -11.93 8.09 -0.83
CA ALA A 64 -12.24 6.71 -0.46
C ALA A 64 -13.09 5.99 -1.52
N GLN A 65 -14.11 6.67 -2.05
CA GLN A 65 -14.98 6.12 -3.11
C GLN A 65 -14.23 5.75 -4.41
N LYS A 66 -13.08 6.37 -4.69
CA LYS A 66 -12.26 6.07 -5.88
C LYS A 66 -11.59 4.70 -5.78
N THR A 67 -11.44 4.20 -4.55
CA THR A 67 -10.88 2.86 -4.25
C THR A 67 -11.95 1.77 -4.18
N GLY A 68 -13.18 2.08 -4.63
CA GLY A 68 -14.29 1.14 -4.62
C GLY A 68 -14.03 -0.11 -5.48
N PHE A 69 -14.36 -1.28 -4.95
CA PHE A 69 -14.31 -2.56 -5.66
C PHE A 69 -15.53 -3.42 -5.34
N SER A 70 -15.89 -4.27 -6.30
CA SER A 70 -17.03 -5.19 -6.18
C SER A 70 -16.53 -6.62 -6.04
N ILE A 71 -17.14 -7.37 -5.13
CA ILE A 71 -16.96 -8.82 -5.06
C ILE A 71 -18.20 -9.51 -5.64
N ASN A 72 -17.97 -10.35 -6.63
CA ASN A 72 -19.00 -11.24 -7.15
C ASN A 72 -19.00 -12.48 -6.28
N THR A 73 -20.12 -12.74 -5.60
CA THR A 73 -20.30 -14.01 -4.90
C THR A 73 -21.02 -14.98 -5.82
N ASN A 74 -20.92 -16.27 -5.52
CA ASN A 74 -21.60 -17.33 -6.30
C ASN A 74 -23.13 -17.28 -6.09
N SER A 75 -23.60 -16.44 -5.17
CA SER A 75 -25.00 -16.06 -4.97
C SER A 75 -25.27 -14.79 -5.77
N SER A 76 -26.49 -14.58 -6.25
CA SER A 76 -26.89 -13.44 -7.10
C SER A 76 -26.70 -12.02 -6.49
N THR A 77 -25.98 -11.91 -5.37
CA THR A 77 -25.68 -10.69 -4.65
C THR A 77 -24.22 -10.27 -4.89
N THR A 78 -24.04 -9.04 -5.36
CA THR A 78 -22.72 -8.37 -5.48
C THR A 78 -22.50 -7.49 -4.26
N GLY A 79 -21.35 -7.62 -3.59
CA GLY A 79 -20.95 -6.74 -2.49
C GLY A 79 -20.05 -5.62 -2.99
N HIS A 80 -20.30 -4.39 -2.55
CA HIS A 80 -19.47 -3.21 -2.88
C HIS A 80 -18.71 -2.74 -1.64
N TYR A 81 -17.41 -2.52 -1.79
CA TYR A 81 -16.50 -2.16 -0.70
C TYR A 81 -15.55 -1.06 -1.15
N GLU A 82 -14.99 -0.31 -0.20
CA GLU A 82 -13.98 0.73 -0.42
C GLU A 82 -12.93 0.68 0.70
N PHE A 83 -11.76 1.28 0.47
CA PHE A 83 -10.74 1.42 1.50
C PHE A 83 -10.89 2.74 2.24
N LEU A 84 -10.86 2.65 3.57
CA LEU A 84 -10.75 3.80 4.47
C LEU A 84 -9.29 4.08 4.88
N ARG A 85 -8.38 3.18 4.50
CA ARG A 85 -6.95 3.18 4.81
C ARG A 85 -6.16 2.62 3.64
#